data_AF-A0A842Q363-F1
#
_entry.id   AF-A0A842Q363-F1
#
_cell.length_a   1.000
_cell.length_b   1.000
_cell.length_c   1.000
_cell.angle_alpha   90.00
_cell.angle_beta   90.00
_cell.angle_gamma   90.00
#
_symmetry.space_group_name_H-M   'P 1'
#
loop_
_entity.id
_entity.type
_entity.pdbx_description
1 polymer ?
#
loop_
_entity_poly.entity_id
_entity_poly.type
_entity_poly.pdbx_seq_one_letter_code
_entity_poly.pdbx_strand_id
1 'polypeptide(L)' 'MSSSSTELTDTAYDILKVLGKDADFLYDTIETYIKDAQKANKSDSVEIWQTIKKDRQKHMHMLREALEKEIHG' A
#
# COMPACT_ATOMS: atom_id res chain seq x y z
N MET A 1 -21.15 12.75 -31.03
CA MET A 1 -20.53 11.69 -30.20
C MET A 1 -19.42 12.37 -29.44
N SER A 2 -19.58 12.57 -28.13
CA SER A 2 -18.50 13.08 -27.28
C SER A 2 -18.40 12.10 -26.12
N SER A 3 -17.54 11.11 -26.29
CA SER A 3 -17.14 10.21 -25.20
C SER A 3 -16.46 11.09 -24.15
N SER A 4 -17.17 11.43 -23.08
CA SER A 4 -16.58 12.07 -21.90
C SER A 4 -15.59 11.07 -21.31
N SER A 5 -14.30 11.27 -21.54
CA SER A 5 -13.27 10.33 -21.14
C SER A 5 -13.31 10.13 -19.62
N THR A 6 -13.81 8.96 -19.23
CA THR A 6 -13.55 8.29 -17.94
C THR A 6 -12.10 7.85 -17.87
N GLU A 7 -11.16 8.75 -18.15
CA GLU A 7 -9.73 8.49 -18.12
C GLU A 7 -9.16 9.06 -16.82
N LEU A 8 -8.51 8.20 -16.04
CA LEU A 8 -7.74 8.62 -14.88
C LEU A 8 -6.64 9.57 -15.34
N THR A 9 -6.40 10.63 -14.57
CA THR A 9 -5.18 11.42 -14.75
C THR A 9 -3.97 10.52 -14.52
N ASP A 10 -2.85 10.82 -15.19
CA ASP A 10 -1.59 10.08 -14.99
C ASP A 10 -1.22 10.01 -13.49
N THR A 11 -1.43 11.11 -12.76
CA THR A 11 -1.24 11.18 -11.30
C THR A 11 -2.13 10.21 -10.55
N ALA A 12 -3.44 10.15 -10.85
CA ALA A 12 -4.36 9.24 -10.19
C ALA A 12 -4.04 7.76 -10.51
N TYR A 13 -3.63 7.48 -11.75
CA TYR A 13 -3.16 6.16 -12.15
C TYR A 13 -1.90 5.73 -11.41
N ASP A 14 -0.91 6.62 -11.29
CA ASP A 14 0.34 6.33 -10.55
C ASP A 14 0.08 6.07 -9.07
N ILE A 15 -0.81 6.85 -8.44
CA ILE A 15 -1.22 6.62 -7.05
C ILE A 15 -1.90 5.25 -6.91
N LEU A 16 -2.87 4.91 -7.78
CA LEU A 16 -3.55 3.62 -7.77
C LEU A 16 -2.57 2.44 -7.95
N LYS A 17 -1.60 2.59 -8.84
CA LYS A 17 -0.56 1.58 -9.09
C LYS A 17 0.30 1.33 -7.85
N VAL A 18 0.68 2.39 -7.12
CA VAL A 18 1.45 2.24 -5.87
C VAL A 18 0.58 1.63 -4.77
N LEU A 19 -0.68 2.07 -4.64
CA LEU A 19 -1.63 1.50 -3.68
C LEU A 19 -1.81 -0.02 -3.88
N GLY A 20 -1.92 -0.48 -5.13
CA GLY A 20 -2.01 -1.91 -5.45
C GLY A 20 -0.77 -2.69 -5.01
N LYS A 21 0.43 -2.18 -5.32
CA LYS A 21 1.69 -2.83 -4.91
C LYS A 21 1.87 -2.89 -3.40
N ASP A 22 1.55 -1.81 -2.69
CA ASP A 22 1.67 -1.78 -1.23
C ASP A 22 0.62 -2.70 -0.57
N ALA A 23 -0.58 -2.86 -1.16
CA ALA A 23 -1.57 -3.83 -0.71
C ALA A 23 -1.06 -5.28 -0.86
N ASP A 24 -0.55 -5.66 -2.04
CA ASP A 24 0.01 -6.99 -2.26
C ASP A 24 1.15 -7.29 -1.27
N PHE A 25 2.06 -6.32 -1.08
CA PHE A 25 3.17 -6.44 -0.14
C PHE A 25 2.70 -6.60 1.31
N LEU A 26 1.69 -5.84 1.73
CA LEU A 26 1.15 -5.88 3.10
C LEU A 26 0.41 -7.18 3.41
N TYR A 27 -0.44 -7.66 2.49
CA TYR A 27 -1.31 -8.81 2.75
C TYR A 27 -0.62 -10.16 2.56
N ASP A 28 0.39 -10.25 1.69
CA ASP A 28 1.08 -11.51 1.41
C ASP A 28 2.49 -11.54 2.00
N THR A 29 3.36 -10.63 1.56
CA THR A 29 4.80 -10.71 1.82
C THR A 29 5.13 -10.45 3.29
N ILE A 30 4.60 -9.37 3.86
CA ILE A 30 4.88 -9.00 5.25
C ILE A 30 4.35 -10.04 6.24
N GLU A 31 3.15 -10.57 6.02
CA GLU A 31 2.57 -11.61 6.88
C GLU A 31 3.39 -12.89 6.85
N THR A 32 3.88 -13.27 5.68
CA THR A 32 4.76 -14.44 5.52
C THR A 32 6.07 -14.23 6.27
N TYR A 33 6.72 -13.07 6.13
CA TYR A 33 7.99 -12.81 6.82
C TYR A 33 7.87 -12.66 8.34
N ILE A 34 6.75 -12.12 8.83
CA ILE A 34 6.46 -12.12 10.27
C ILE A 34 6.35 -13.57 10.78
N LYS A 35 5.59 -14.42 10.08
CA LYS A 35 5.42 -15.84 10.45
C LYS A 35 6.74 -16.60 10.44
N ASP A 36 7.60 -16.37 9.44
CA ASP A 36 8.89 -17.04 9.35
C ASP A 36 9.86 -16.57 10.44
N ALA A 37 9.87 -15.27 10.74
CA ALA A 37 10.65 -14.73 11.86
C ALA A 37 10.18 -15.28 13.22
N GLN A 38 8.86 -15.45 13.41
CA GLN A 38 8.28 -16.09 14.59
C GLN A 38 8.72 -17.57 14.69
N LYS A 39 8.61 -18.34 13.60
CA LYS A 39 9.07 -19.75 13.57
C LYS A 39 10.57 -19.89 13.87
N ALA A 40 11.37 -18.91 13.45
CA ALA A 40 12.80 -18.87 13.71
C ALA A 40 13.19 -18.31 15.08
N ASN A 41 12.23 -17.95 15.94
CA ASN A 41 12.45 -17.31 17.24
C ASN A 41 13.29 -16.02 17.17
N LYS A 42 13.13 -15.22 16.11
CA LYS A 42 13.85 -13.95 15.90
C LYS A 42 12.96 -12.76 16.25
N SER A 43 12.82 -12.48 17.55
CA SER A 43 11.97 -11.38 18.08
C SER A 43 12.24 -10.04 17.41
N ASP A 44 13.51 -9.67 17.24
CA ASP A 44 13.90 -8.38 16.71
C ASP A 44 13.48 -8.23 15.24
N SER A 45 13.57 -9.34 14.48
CA SER A 45 13.07 -9.37 13.10
C SER A 45 11.55 -9.24 13.04
N VAL A 46 10.82 -9.87 13.97
CA VAL A 46 9.36 -9.70 14.07
C VAL A 46 9.00 -8.24 14.32
N GLU A 47 9.69 -7.56 15.24
CA GLU A 47 9.45 -6.16 15.56
C GLU A 47 9.73 -5.23 14.37
N ILE A 48 10.83 -5.46 13.64
CA ILE A 48 11.16 -4.73 12.42
C ILE A 48 10.04 -4.90 11.38
N TRP A 49 9.61 -6.13 11.11
CA TRP A 49 8.54 -6.38 10.13
C TRP A 49 7.20 -5.78 10.54
N GLN A 50 6.86 -5.81 11.84
CA GLN A 50 5.66 -5.14 12.33
C GLN A 50 5.73 -3.62 12.21
N THR A 51 6.92 -3.04 12.38
CA THR A 51 7.15 -1.59 12.20
C THR A 51 6.96 -1.21 10.73
N ILE A 52 7.61 -1.94 9.82
CA ILE A 52 7.45 -1.74 8.36
C ILE A 52 5.97 -1.85 7.97
N LYS A 53 5.24 -2.82 8.52
CA LYS A 53 3.79 -2.99 8.28
C LYS A 53 3.01 -1.74 8.65
N LYS A 54 3.21 -1.21 9.86
CA LYS A 54 2.50 -0.02 10.36
C LYS A 54 2.80 1.21 9.50
N ASP A 55 4.06 1.42 9.15
CA ASP A 55 4.47 2.56 8.32
C ASP A 55 3.86 2.50 6.92
N ARG A 56 3.84 1.31 6.31
CA ARG A 56 3.20 1.10 5.00
C ARG A 56 1.69 1.31 5.05
N GLN A 57 1.02 0.88 6.12
CA GLN A 57 -0.41 1.18 6.32
C GLN A 57 -0.67 2.69 6.41
N LYS A 58 0.23 3.44 7.07
CA LYS A 58 0.15 4.90 7.12
C LYS A 58 0.35 5.52 5.74
N HIS A 59 1.33 5.05 4.96
CA HIS A 59 1.53 5.54 3.58
C HIS A 59 0.32 5.26 2.68
N MET A 60 -0.27 4.08 2.77
CA MET A 60 -1.51 3.72 2.06
C MET A 60 -2.66 4.69 2.37
N HIS A 61 -2.82 5.06 3.64
CA HIS A 61 -3.84 6.02 4.05
C HIS A 61 -3.60 7.41 3.42
N MET A 62 -2.36 7.91 3.46
CA MET A 62 -2.00 9.21 2.86
C MET A 62 -2.20 9.23 1.34
N LEU A 63 -1.84 8.15 0.66
CA LEU A 63 -2.03 8.01 -0.79
C LEU A 63 -3.51 7.93 -1.16
N ARG A 64 -4.33 7.26 -0.34
CA ARG A 64 -5.78 7.26 -0.52
C ARG A 64 -6.38 8.66 -0.41
N GLU A 65 -5.98 9.43 0.60
CA GLU A 65 -6.43 10.82 0.75
C GLU A 65 -5.99 11.70 -0.44
N ALA A 66 -4.77 11.50 -0.95
CA ALA A 66 -4.29 12.19 -2.13
C ALA A 66 -5.12 11.82 -3.38
N LEU A 67 -5.41 10.54 -3.58
CA LEU A 67 -6.25 10.06 -4.67
C LEU A 67 -7.67 10.65 -4.61
N GLU A 68 -8.27 10.67 -3.42
CA GLU A 68 -9.61 11.25 -3.23
C GLU A 68 -9.65 12.75 -3.57
N LYS A 69 -8.55 13.48 -3.35
CA LYS A 69 -8.41 14.88 -3.77
C LYS A 69 -8.21 15.01 -5.28
N GLU A 70 -7.47 14.13 -5.93
CA GLU A 70 -7.31 14.17 -7.39
C GLU A 70 -8.61 13.84 -8.14
N ILE A 71 -9.49 13.02 -7.55
CA ILE A 71 -10.76 12.62 -8.17
C ILE A 71 -11.88 13.64 -7.94
N HIS A 72 -11.91 14.29 -6.78
CA HIS A 72 -13.00 15.21 -6.38
C HIS A 72 -12.60 16.68 -6.30
N GLY A 73 -11.31 17.00 -6.44
CA GLY A 73 -10.75 18.35 -6.35
C GLY A 73 -10.79 19.13 -7.66
#